data_AF-A0A0R1PBI2-F1
#
_entry.id   AF-A0A0R1PBI2-F1
#
_cell.length_a   1.000
_cell.length_b   1.000
_cell.length_c   1.000
_cell.angle_alpha   90.00
_cell.angle_beta   90.00
_cell.angle_gamma   90.00
#
_symmetry.space_group_name_H-M   'P 1'
#
loop_
_entity.id
_entity.type
_entity.pdbx_description
1 polymer ?
#
loop_
_entity_poly.entity_id
_entity_poly.type
_entity_poly.pdbx_seq_one_letter_code
_entity_poly.pdbx_strand_id
1 'polypeptide(L)'
;MKHIAYRRKKIVIFTNDASTLTVVLYDINAKNRALLEQRFQERLAELWSSLNIPEEDLNQYLKVAGPWQIGPTVNRNQLGRLNEVSYFTEMYLSDGVEDELFLSSKMTRTLRDSGSSKKASFAGDIPSIMRPNNFKWNEIKLEENSVDIEKLKRICNDLKQQERFRKEDFFFEDLDRTDEVVQQMVKLNDELLDIFIEGIKDEYSEKTIKSYKNALLIYLNQFLAFRLISVFNYGASSVDQMYIHGSSMTQTKQVQRSMSKLYSFLSGNGVMNVEFAKSMKRDMRNSIESLDYLDY
;
A
#
# COMPACT_ATOMS: atom_id res chain seq x y z
N MET A 1 2.92 9.50 -7.84
CA MET A 1 2.12 9.91 -9.03
C MET A 1 0.76 10.38 -8.55
N LYS A 2 0.23 11.47 -9.10
CA LYS A 2 -1.16 11.91 -8.89
C LYS A 2 -1.84 12.17 -10.23
N HIS A 3 -3.17 12.09 -10.27
CA HIS A 3 -3.94 12.50 -11.43
C HIS A 3 -4.94 13.60 -11.06
N ILE A 4 -5.14 14.53 -11.98
CA ILE A 4 -6.18 15.56 -11.93
C ILE A 4 -6.99 15.51 -13.23
N ALA A 5 -8.18 16.08 -13.22
CA ALA A 5 -9.05 16.16 -14.39
C ALA A 5 -9.25 17.62 -14.79
N TYR A 6 -9.00 17.94 -16.06
CA TYR A 6 -9.20 19.27 -16.63
C TYR A 6 -9.88 19.14 -17.98
N ARG A 7 -11.01 19.83 -18.19
CA ARG A 7 -11.80 19.77 -19.44
C ARG A 7 -12.04 18.34 -19.97
N ARG A 8 -12.38 17.41 -19.06
CA ARG A 8 -12.57 15.96 -19.33
C ARG A 8 -11.32 15.20 -19.78
N LYS A 9 -10.15 15.84 -19.78
CA LYS A 9 -8.85 15.21 -20.01
C LYS A 9 -8.20 14.89 -18.66
N LYS A 10 -7.54 13.73 -18.59
CA LYS A 10 -6.79 13.33 -17.41
C LYS A 10 -5.35 13.80 -17.53
N ILE A 11 -4.83 14.35 -16.45
CA ILE A 11 -3.47 14.85 -16.38
C ILE A 11 -2.76 14.04 -15.30
N VAL A 12 -1.54 13.61 -15.59
CA VAL A 12 -0.75 12.77 -14.70
C VAL A 12 0.50 13.51 -14.30
N ILE A 13 0.75 13.56 -13.00
CA ILE A 13 1.85 14.30 -12.39
C ILE A 13 2.78 13.32 -11.67
N PHE A 14 4.06 13.38 -12.02
CA PHE A 14 5.15 12.65 -11.40
C PHE A 14 6.09 13.62 -10.70
N THR A 15 6.54 13.28 -9.51
CA THR A 15 7.52 14.07 -8.75
C THR A 15 8.66 13.15 -8.33
N ASN A 16 9.89 13.62 -8.45
CA ASN A 16 11.02 12.95 -7.83
C ASN A 16 10.99 13.14 -6.30
N ASP A 17 11.49 12.16 -5.57
CA ASP A 17 11.50 12.13 -4.12
C ASP A 17 12.69 12.85 -3.50
N ALA A 18 13.84 12.81 -4.17
CA ALA A 18 15.08 13.47 -3.76
C ALA A 18 15.12 14.97 -4.14
N SER A 19 14.37 15.39 -5.17
CA SER A 19 14.40 16.76 -5.69
C SER A 19 13.02 17.38 -5.92
N THR A 20 13.00 18.61 -6.44
CA THR A 20 11.77 19.27 -6.91
C THR A 20 11.38 18.88 -8.34
N LEU A 21 12.14 18.01 -9.02
CA LEU A 21 11.87 17.61 -10.39
C LEU A 21 10.45 17.04 -10.54
N THR A 22 9.70 17.60 -11.49
CA THR A 22 8.31 17.23 -11.77
C THR A 22 8.10 17.03 -13.27
N VAL A 23 7.44 15.94 -13.64
CA VAL A 23 6.95 15.68 -14.99
C VAL A 23 5.42 15.74 -14.98
N VAL A 24 4.84 16.58 -15.84
CA VAL A 24 3.40 16.74 -16.04
C VAL A 24 3.06 16.24 -17.44
N LEU A 25 2.17 15.25 -17.51
CA LEU A 25 1.67 14.70 -18.78
C LEU A 25 0.19 15.02 -18.94
N TYR A 26 -0.16 15.62 -20.07
CA TYR A 26 -1.49 16.07 -20.41
C TYR A 26 -2.22 15.06 -21.32
N ASP A 27 -3.54 15.02 -21.20
CA ASP A 27 -4.45 14.20 -22.01
C ASP A 27 -4.11 12.70 -22.01
N ILE A 28 -4.02 12.09 -20.82
CA ILE A 28 -3.85 10.64 -20.67
C ILE A 28 -5.21 9.94 -20.74
N ASN A 29 -5.44 9.15 -21.78
CA ASN A 29 -6.68 8.41 -22.00
C ASN A 29 -6.39 6.93 -22.30
N ALA A 30 -7.44 6.13 -22.46
CA ALA A 30 -7.30 4.69 -22.66
C ALA A 30 -6.45 4.33 -23.89
N LYS A 31 -6.42 5.19 -24.93
CA LYS A 31 -5.69 4.94 -26.18
C LYS A 31 -4.20 5.16 -26.03
N ASN A 32 -3.76 6.12 -25.22
CA ASN A 32 -2.34 6.47 -25.06
C ASN A 32 -1.74 6.02 -23.71
N ARG A 33 -2.51 5.33 -22.87
CA ARG A 33 -2.02 4.76 -21.61
C ARG A 33 -0.85 3.79 -21.80
N ALA A 34 -0.83 3.02 -22.89
CA ALA A 34 0.26 2.12 -23.23
C ALA A 34 1.58 2.87 -23.51
N LEU A 35 1.50 4.13 -23.94
CA LEU A 35 2.65 4.99 -24.25
C LEU A 35 3.07 5.87 -23.07
N LEU A 36 2.49 5.67 -21.88
CA LEU A 36 2.70 6.55 -20.73
C LEU A 36 4.15 6.54 -20.25
N GLU A 37 4.79 5.37 -20.24
CA GLU A 37 6.20 5.23 -19.86
C GLU A 37 7.11 5.97 -20.85
N GLN A 38 6.91 5.74 -22.16
CA GLN A 38 7.67 6.42 -23.21
C GLN A 38 7.52 7.94 -23.09
N ARG A 39 6.28 8.44 -22.98
CA ARG A 39 6.02 9.88 -22.83
C ARG A 39 6.65 10.46 -21.57
N PHE A 40 6.66 9.71 -20.47
CA PHE A 40 7.34 10.11 -19.25
C PHE A 40 8.85 10.24 -19.48
N GLN A 41 9.49 9.24 -20.09
CA GLN A 41 10.93 9.24 -20.37
C GLN A 41 11.34 10.36 -21.32
N GLU A 42 10.56 10.59 -22.38
CA GLU A 42 10.78 11.69 -23.33
C GLU A 42 10.74 13.05 -22.63
N ARG A 43 9.69 13.31 -21.83
CA ARG A 43 9.57 14.57 -21.08
C ARG A 43 10.63 14.72 -20.00
N LEU A 44 11.01 13.62 -19.36
CA LEU A 44 12.09 13.60 -18.39
C LEU A 44 13.41 14.01 -19.07
N ALA A 45 13.70 13.49 -20.26
CA ALA A 45 14.91 13.81 -21.02
C ALA A 45 14.98 15.30 -21.41
N GLU A 46 13.87 15.85 -21.90
CA GLU A 46 13.78 17.29 -22.22
C GLU A 46 14.00 18.17 -20.98
N LEU A 47 13.41 17.80 -19.85
CA LEU A 47 13.62 18.50 -18.58
C LEU A 47 15.07 18.40 -18.10
N TRP A 48 15.67 17.22 -18.21
CA TRP A 48 17.07 16.97 -17.85
C TRP A 48 18.02 17.88 -18.63
N SER A 49 17.82 17.96 -19.94
CA SER A 49 18.55 18.85 -20.83
C SER A 49 18.34 20.33 -20.45
N SER A 50 17.10 20.74 -20.15
CA SER A 50 16.78 22.11 -19.73
C SER A 50 17.43 22.54 -18.41
N LEU A 51 17.83 21.56 -17.59
CA LEU A 51 18.50 21.76 -16.31
C LEU A 51 20.04 21.66 -16.42
N ASN A 52 20.59 21.50 -17.64
CA ASN A 52 22.02 21.29 -17.90
C ASN A 52 22.60 20.08 -17.17
N ILE A 53 21.81 19.01 -17.03
CA ILE A 53 22.28 17.76 -16.46
C ILE A 53 22.76 16.86 -17.61
N PRO A 54 23.95 16.23 -17.51
CA PRO A 54 24.48 15.38 -18.58
C PRO A 54 23.53 14.26 -18.97
N GLU A 55 23.50 13.91 -20.26
CA GLU A 55 22.68 12.82 -20.79
C GLU A 55 23.17 11.46 -20.27
N GLU A 56 24.47 11.32 -20.01
CA GLU A 56 25.05 10.12 -19.40
C GLU A 56 24.44 9.84 -18.02
N ASP A 57 24.20 10.88 -17.22
CA ASP A 57 23.57 10.78 -15.90
C ASP A 57 22.10 10.32 -16.00
N LEU A 58 21.38 10.76 -17.04
CA LEU A 58 20.01 10.31 -17.31
C LEU A 58 19.97 8.83 -17.69
N ASN A 59 20.87 8.41 -18.58
CA ASN A 59 20.96 7.02 -19.01
C ASN A 59 21.31 6.09 -17.84
N GLN A 60 22.24 6.53 -16.98
CA GLN A 60 22.56 5.80 -15.75
C GLN A 60 21.37 5.79 -14.80
N TYR A 61 20.66 6.92 -14.63
CA TYR A 61 19.46 7.02 -13.81
C TYR A 61 18.39 6.03 -14.26
N LEU A 62 18.05 6.00 -15.55
CA LEU A 62 17.04 5.09 -16.11
C LEU A 62 17.46 3.62 -16.00
N LYS A 63 18.75 3.32 -16.22
CA LYS A 63 19.28 1.96 -16.11
C LYS A 63 19.17 1.41 -14.68
N VAL A 64 19.41 2.23 -13.67
CA VAL A 64 19.42 1.78 -12.26
C VAL A 64 18.04 1.90 -11.59
N ALA A 65 17.16 2.78 -12.08
CA ALA A 65 15.79 2.91 -11.58
C ALA A 65 14.94 1.64 -11.71
N GLY A 66 15.35 0.68 -12.56
CA GLY A 66 14.66 -0.58 -12.76
C GLY A 66 13.41 -0.45 -13.64
N PRO A 67 12.56 -1.50 -13.69
CA PRO A 67 11.38 -1.49 -14.57
C PRO A 67 10.35 -0.45 -14.13
N TRP A 68 9.69 0.19 -15.09
CA TRP A 68 8.61 1.15 -14.83
C TRP A 68 7.45 0.50 -14.07
N GLN A 69 7.08 1.11 -12.94
CA GLN A 69 5.97 0.66 -12.12
C GLN A 69 5.11 1.83 -11.65
N ILE A 70 3.79 1.65 -11.66
CA ILE A 70 2.83 2.63 -11.16
C ILE A 70 2.18 2.08 -9.89
N GLY A 71 2.75 2.44 -8.74
CA GLY A 71 2.25 2.07 -7.41
C GLY A 71 1.62 3.24 -6.64
N PRO A 72 0.82 2.97 -5.59
CA PRO A 72 0.34 3.99 -4.68
C PRO A 72 1.52 4.63 -3.91
N THR A 73 1.56 5.96 -3.85
CA THR A 73 2.59 6.68 -3.08
C THR A 73 2.33 6.52 -1.58
N VAL A 74 3.22 5.81 -0.87
CA VAL A 74 3.10 5.53 0.58
C VAL A 74 3.72 6.60 1.48
N ASN A 75 4.45 7.57 0.92
CA ASN A 75 5.12 8.61 1.69
C ASN A 75 4.25 9.88 1.85
N ARG A 76 3.87 10.23 3.08
CA ARG A 76 3.04 11.42 3.40
C ARG A 76 3.65 12.73 2.92
N ASN A 77 4.97 12.89 2.98
CA ASN A 77 5.64 14.10 2.49
C ASN A 77 5.55 14.20 0.96
N GLN A 78 5.66 13.07 0.26
CA GLN A 78 5.46 13.02 -1.19
C GLN A 78 4.00 13.31 -1.58
N LEU A 79 3.02 12.85 -0.79
CA LEU A 79 1.62 13.19 -0.99
C LEU A 79 1.35 14.69 -0.82
N GLY A 80 1.96 15.32 0.20
CA GLY A 80 1.91 16.77 0.37
C GLY A 80 2.47 17.52 -0.84
N ARG A 81 3.66 17.12 -1.33
CA ARG A 81 4.29 17.67 -2.54
C ARG A 81 3.41 17.50 -3.78
N LEU A 82 2.84 16.31 -3.96
CA LEU A 82 1.95 16.04 -5.10
C LEU A 82 0.69 16.90 -5.04
N ASN A 83 0.14 17.16 -3.85
CA ASN A 83 -1.03 18.04 -3.68
C ASN A 83 -0.71 19.49 -4.07
N GLU A 84 0.42 20.01 -3.58
CA GLU A 84 0.88 21.36 -3.90
C GLU A 84 1.13 21.55 -5.41
N VAL A 85 1.89 20.64 -6.01
CA VAL A 85 2.15 20.66 -7.46
C VAL A 85 0.87 20.53 -8.26
N SER A 86 -0.08 19.69 -7.82
CA SER A 86 -1.38 19.56 -8.50
C SER A 86 -2.15 20.87 -8.49
N TYR A 87 -2.19 21.56 -7.33
CA TYR A 87 -2.89 22.84 -7.21
C TYR A 87 -2.31 23.90 -8.16
N PHE A 88 -0.98 24.04 -8.20
CA PHE A 88 -0.35 24.98 -9.13
C PHE A 88 -0.56 24.58 -10.60
N THR A 89 -0.53 23.27 -10.89
CA THR A 89 -0.82 22.78 -12.25
C THR A 89 -2.24 23.14 -12.67
N GLU A 90 -3.23 22.96 -11.79
CA GLU A 90 -4.64 23.35 -12.03
C GLU A 90 -4.79 24.86 -12.29
N MET A 91 -4.01 25.70 -11.59
CA MET A 91 -4.00 27.15 -11.81
C MET A 91 -3.52 27.48 -13.24
N TYR A 92 -2.37 26.97 -13.67
CA TYR A 92 -1.86 27.20 -15.03
C TYR A 92 -2.78 26.66 -16.11
N LEU A 93 -3.39 25.49 -15.89
CA LEU A 93 -4.38 24.94 -16.82
C LEU A 93 -5.62 25.83 -16.90
N SER A 94 -6.07 26.40 -15.78
CA SER A 94 -7.20 27.34 -15.75
C SER A 94 -6.91 28.60 -16.58
N ASP A 95 -5.65 29.03 -16.62
CA ASP A 95 -5.15 30.11 -17.48
C ASP A 95 -4.95 29.69 -18.95
N GLY A 96 -5.28 28.44 -19.30
CA GLY A 96 -5.21 27.90 -20.66
C GLY A 96 -3.84 27.36 -21.06
N VAL A 97 -2.92 27.17 -20.11
CA VAL A 97 -1.59 26.63 -20.38
C VAL A 97 -1.63 25.11 -20.37
N GLU A 98 -1.56 24.50 -21.55
CA GLU A 98 -1.62 23.03 -21.74
C GLU A 98 -0.27 22.41 -22.16
N ASP A 99 0.79 23.22 -22.32
CA ASP A 99 2.11 22.77 -22.75
C ASP A 99 2.83 21.96 -21.65
N GLU A 100 3.10 20.68 -21.93
CA GLU A 100 3.66 19.73 -20.96
C GLU A 100 5.05 20.13 -20.48
N LEU A 101 5.92 20.58 -21.38
CA LEU A 101 7.30 20.93 -21.05
C LEU A 101 7.32 22.20 -20.20
N PHE A 102 6.51 23.20 -20.54
CA PHE A 102 6.34 24.41 -19.77
C PHE A 102 5.79 24.10 -18.37
N LEU A 103 4.72 23.32 -18.27
CA LEU A 103 4.12 22.94 -16.99
C LEU A 103 5.15 22.18 -16.13
N SER A 104 5.82 21.18 -16.70
CA SER A 104 6.85 20.41 -16.00
C SER A 104 8.01 21.29 -15.54
N SER A 105 8.47 22.21 -16.39
CA SER A 105 9.54 23.16 -16.07
C SER A 105 9.13 24.11 -14.94
N LYS A 106 7.90 24.65 -15.00
CA LYS A 106 7.37 25.53 -13.96
C LYS A 106 7.22 24.80 -12.63
N MET A 107 6.62 23.61 -12.65
CA MET A 107 6.43 22.82 -11.43
C MET A 107 7.75 22.38 -10.81
N THR A 108 8.76 22.11 -11.65
CA THR A 108 10.13 21.82 -11.21
C THR A 108 10.79 23.02 -10.52
N ARG A 109 10.48 24.24 -10.98
CA ARG A 109 11.05 25.50 -10.47
C ARG A 109 10.28 26.11 -9.30
N THR A 110 9.07 25.62 -8.99
CA THR A 110 8.34 26.05 -7.81
C THR A 110 9.18 25.77 -6.56
N LEU A 111 9.55 26.83 -5.82
CA LEU A 111 10.27 26.77 -4.55
C LEU A 111 9.49 25.88 -3.58
N ARG A 112 10.17 24.93 -2.92
CA ARG A 112 9.54 24.02 -1.96
C ARG A 112 10.21 24.12 -0.61
N ASP A 113 9.41 24.38 0.42
CA ASP A 113 9.87 24.24 1.79
C ASP A 113 9.84 22.75 2.18
N SER A 114 10.99 22.26 2.63
CA SER A 114 11.15 20.91 3.14
C SER A 114 10.97 21.00 4.65
N GLY A 115 9.77 20.68 5.13
CA GLY A 115 9.37 20.88 6.53
C GLY A 115 10.43 20.58 7.62
N SER A 116 10.38 21.40 8.66
CA SER A 116 10.96 21.38 10.02
C SER A 116 12.43 20.97 10.27
N SER A 117 13.23 20.49 9.32
CA SER A 117 14.67 20.25 9.60
C SER A 117 15.59 20.11 8.38
N LYS A 118 15.16 20.32 7.14
CA LYS A 118 16.04 20.18 5.97
C LYS A 118 15.86 21.32 4.99
N LYS A 119 16.99 21.91 4.58
CA LYS A 119 17.13 23.06 3.67
C LYS A 119 16.08 23.10 2.56
N ALA A 120 15.56 24.29 2.26
CA ALA A 120 14.74 24.53 1.07
C ALA A 120 15.46 23.95 -0.15
N SER A 121 14.74 23.17 -0.97
CA SER A 121 15.29 22.60 -2.20
C SER A 121 15.01 23.56 -3.34
N PHE A 122 16.07 24.12 -3.92
CA PHE A 122 15.97 25.05 -5.03
C PHE A 122 16.10 24.32 -6.37
N ALA A 123 15.49 24.87 -7.41
CA ALA A 123 15.63 24.33 -8.77
C ALA A 123 17.10 24.28 -9.24
N GLY A 124 17.92 25.22 -8.75
CA GLY A 124 19.36 25.25 -9.01
C GLY A 124 20.14 24.11 -8.34
N ASP A 125 19.57 23.45 -7.34
CA ASP A 125 20.22 22.31 -6.67
C ASP A 125 19.97 21.00 -7.44
N ILE A 126 18.97 20.94 -8.34
CA ILE A 126 18.58 19.71 -9.04
C ILE A 126 19.75 19.06 -9.78
N PRO A 127 20.59 19.79 -10.55
CA PRO A 127 21.73 19.18 -11.22
C PRO A 127 22.74 18.56 -10.27
N SER A 128 22.86 19.10 -9.05
CA SER A 128 23.70 18.48 -8.03
C SER A 128 23.00 17.26 -7.44
N ILE A 129 21.72 17.36 -7.06
CA ILE A 129 20.94 16.29 -6.41
C ILE A 129 20.78 15.07 -7.31
N MET A 130 20.51 15.28 -8.60
CA MET A 130 20.18 14.22 -9.56
C MET A 130 21.41 13.50 -10.13
N ARG A 131 22.62 13.78 -9.63
CA ARG A 131 23.81 13.01 -10.00
C ARG A 131 23.67 11.56 -9.53
N PRO A 132 24.04 10.57 -10.36
CA PRO A 132 23.92 9.15 -10.01
C PRO A 132 24.57 8.78 -8.66
N ASN A 133 25.68 9.43 -8.30
CA ASN A 133 26.41 9.18 -7.06
C ASN A 133 25.68 9.66 -5.79
N ASN A 134 24.65 10.49 -5.90
CA ASN A 134 23.87 10.99 -4.77
C ASN A 134 22.70 10.08 -4.38
N PHE A 135 22.37 9.11 -5.23
CA PHE A 135 21.33 8.15 -4.93
C PHE A 135 21.91 6.96 -4.15
N LYS A 136 21.21 6.56 -3.10
CA LYS A 136 21.39 5.24 -2.49
C LYS A 136 20.61 4.25 -3.33
N TRP A 137 21.30 3.63 -4.29
CA TRP A 137 20.74 2.57 -5.10
C TRP A 137 20.55 1.34 -4.23
N ASN A 138 19.31 1.04 -3.89
CA ASN A 138 18.99 -0.26 -3.34
C ASN A 138 19.03 -1.24 -4.52
N GLU A 139 19.90 -2.24 -4.47
CA GLU A 139 19.70 -3.40 -5.33
C GLU A 139 18.29 -3.89 -5.06
N ILE A 140 17.45 -3.90 -6.10
CA ILE A 140 16.21 -4.66 -6.05
C ILE A 140 16.69 -6.09 -5.93
N LYS A 141 16.79 -6.60 -4.70
CA LYS A 141 16.76 -8.02 -4.46
C LYS A 141 15.42 -8.49 -4.98
N LEU A 142 15.38 -8.87 -6.25
CA LEU A 142 14.44 -9.85 -6.76
C LEU A 142 14.81 -11.20 -6.12
N GLU A 143 14.92 -11.26 -4.79
CA GLU A 143 14.57 -12.49 -4.12
C GLU A 143 13.06 -12.54 -4.37
N GLU A 144 12.64 -13.33 -5.35
CA GLU A 144 11.28 -13.85 -5.33
C GLU A 144 11.11 -14.43 -3.93
N ASN A 145 10.48 -13.69 -3.03
CA ASN A 145 9.95 -14.26 -1.80
C ASN A 145 8.91 -15.25 -2.27
N SER A 146 9.37 -16.44 -2.61
CA SER A 146 8.52 -17.53 -3.05
C SER A 146 7.78 -17.96 -1.80
N VAL A 147 6.60 -17.37 -1.61
CA VAL A 147 5.65 -17.85 -0.61
C VAL A 147 5.43 -19.32 -0.92
N ASP A 148 5.66 -20.20 0.06
CA ASP A 148 5.37 -21.63 -0.08
C ASP A 148 3.85 -21.82 -0.18
N ILE A 149 3.36 -21.78 -1.42
CA ILE A 149 1.92 -21.82 -1.74
C ILE A 149 1.29 -23.13 -1.28
N GLU A 150 2.02 -24.25 -1.35
CA GLU A 150 1.49 -25.55 -0.95
C GLU A 150 1.36 -25.62 0.58
N LYS A 151 2.35 -25.13 1.32
CA LYS A 151 2.23 -24.98 2.78
C LYS A 151 1.08 -24.03 3.15
N LEU A 152 0.95 -22.90 2.46
CA LEU A 152 -0.13 -21.92 2.71
C LEU A 152 -1.51 -22.55 2.46
N LYS A 153 -1.69 -23.27 1.34
CA LYS A 153 -2.93 -23.99 1.03
C LYS A 153 -3.28 -25.01 2.11
N ARG A 154 -2.30 -25.79 2.57
CA ARG A 154 -2.49 -26.78 3.65
C ARG A 154 -3.02 -26.12 4.91
N ILE A 155 -2.31 -25.10 5.42
CA ILE A 155 -2.72 -24.37 6.64
C ILE A 155 -4.13 -23.79 6.49
N CYS A 156 -4.44 -23.21 5.33
CA CYS A 156 -5.74 -22.62 5.07
C CYS A 156 -6.87 -23.67 5.00
N ASN A 157 -6.59 -24.86 4.49
CA ASN A 157 -7.55 -25.97 4.48
C ASN A 157 -7.75 -26.53 5.89
N ASP A 158 -6.68 -26.68 6.68
CA ASP A 158 -6.75 -27.16 8.06
C ASP A 158 -7.58 -26.20 8.93
N LEU A 159 -7.36 -24.88 8.80
CA LEU A 159 -8.18 -23.86 9.47
C LEU A 159 -9.67 -23.96 9.14
N LYS A 160 -10.03 -24.24 7.87
CA LYS A 160 -11.43 -24.44 7.46
C LYS A 160 -12.02 -25.74 8.02
N GLN A 161 -11.21 -26.78 8.22
CA GLN A 161 -11.66 -28.04 8.80
C GLN A 161 -11.94 -27.89 10.29
N GLN A 162 -11.08 -27.19 11.04
CA GLN A 162 -11.28 -26.91 12.46
C GLN A 162 -12.61 -26.18 12.73
N GLU A 163 -13.01 -25.28 11.82
CA GLU A 163 -14.29 -24.58 11.92
C GLU A 163 -15.52 -25.50 11.73
N ARG A 164 -15.40 -26.58 10.93
CA ARG A 164 -16.52 -27.51 10.69
C ARG A 164 -16.87 -28.33 11.93
N PHE A 165 -15.90 -28.63 12.78
CA PHE A 165 -16.13 -29.32 14.07
C PHE A 165 -17.14 -28.56 14.95
N ARG A 166 -17.21 -27.23 14.86
CA ARG A 166 -18.21 -26.41 15.57
C ARG A 166 -19.67 -26.70 15.13
N LYS A 167 -19.90 -27.09 13.88
CA LYS A 167 -21.26 -27.27 13.34
C LYS A 167 -21.83 -28.66 13.59
N GLU A 168 -20.97 -29.66 13.82
CA GLU A 168 -21.38 -31.06 13.97
C GLU A 168 -21.50 -31.46 15.46
N ASP A 169 -20.69 -30.87 16.36
CA ASP A 169 -20.77 -31.10 17.81
C ASP A 169 -21.48 -29.92 18.52
N PHE A 170 -22.80 -29.82 18.36
CA PHE A 170 -23.63 -28.74 18.94
C PHE A 170 -23.71 -28.71 20.48
N PHE A 171 -23.01 -29.62 21.17
CA PHE A 171 -22.92 -29.71 22.62
C PHE A 171 -21.46 -29.97 23.03
N PHE A 172 -20.66 -28.91 23.16
CA PHE A 172 -19.37 -29.00 23.85
C PHE A 172 -19.64 -29.10 25.36
N GLU A 173 -19.99 -30.29 25.83
CA GLU A 173 -19.93 -30.65 27.27
C GLU A 173 -18.48 -30.95 27.70
N ASP A 174 -17.57 -31.15 26.73
CA ASP A 174 -16.16 -31.45 26.93
C ASP A 174 -15.28 -30.20 26.68
N LEU A 175 -14.86 -29.57 27.78
CA LEU A 175 -14.00 -28.39 27.78
C LEU A 175 -12.58 -28.70 27.28
N ASP A 176 -12.05 -29.89 27.55
CA ASP A 176 -10.70 -30.28 27.17
C ASP A 176 -10.58 -30.36 25.64
N ARG A 177 -11.59 -30.95 24.99
CA ARG A 177 -11.68 -31.01 23.53
C ARG A 177 -11.80 -29.62 22.89
N THR A 178 -12.46 -28.68 23.56
CA THR A 178 -12.55 -27.28 23.09
C THR A 178 -11.19 -26.61 23.13
N ASP A 179 -10.46 -26.77 24.25
CA ASP A 179 -9.12 -26.21 24.41
C ASP A 179 -8.14 -26.79 23.39
N GLU A 180 -8.22 -28.09 23.09
CA GLU A 180 -7.41 -28.71 22.04
C GLU A 180 -7.63 -28.07 20.66
N VAL A 181 -8.89 -27.83 20.27
CA VAL A 181 -9.21 -27.17 19.01
C VAL A 181 -8.69 -25.73 18.99
N VAL A 182 -8.86 -24.98 20.09
CA VAL A 182 -8.33 -23.62 20.21
C VAL A 182 -6.80 -23.63 20.03
N GLN A 183 -6.08 -24.53 20.69
CA GLN A 183 -4.62 -24.64 20.55
C GLN A 183 -4.19 -24.99 19.13
N GLN A 184 -4.93 -25.88 18.45
CA GLN A 184 -4.67 -26.20 17.05
C GLN A 184 -4.90 -24.99 16.14
N MET A 185 -5.97 -24.22 16.35
CA MET A 185 -6.24 -22.99 15.60
C MET A 185 -5.16 -21.94 15.84
N VAL A 186 -4.71 -21.74 17.09
CA VAL A 186 -3.63 -20.82 17.44
C VAL A 186 -2.34 -21.20 16.71
N LYS A 187 -1.96 -22.48 16.73
CA LYS A 187 -0.77 -22.96 16.02
C LYS A 187 -0.86 -22.72 14.51
N LEU A 188 -2.00 -23.04 13.90
CA LEU A 188 -2.22 -22.82 12.46
C LEU A 188 -2.20 -21.33 12.10
N ASN A 189 -2.77 -20.48 12.94
CA ASN A 189 -2.73 -19.03 12.78
C ASN A 189 -1.29 -18.51 12.88
N ASP A 190 -0.48 -19.00 13.83
CA ASP A 190 0.92 -18.60 13.94
C ASP A 190 1.73 -18.98 12.69
N GLU A 191 1.55 -20.20 12.18
CA GLU A 191 2.18 -20.63 10.92
C GLU A 191 1.71 -19.77 9.73
N LEU A 192 0.42 -19.43 9.67
CA LEU A 192 -0.13 -18.53 8.65
C LEU A 192 0.49 -17.13 8.75
N LEU A 193 0.64 -16.60 9.97
CA LEU A 193 1.19 -15.28 10.21
C LEU A 193 2.66 -15.22 9.85
N ASP A 194 3.45 -16.25 10.13
CA ASP A 194 4.86 -16.28 9.73
C ASP A 194 5.00 -16.30 8.21
N ILE A 195 4.18 -17.07 7.49
CA ILE A 195 4.16 -17.04 6.01
C ILE A 195 3.74 -15.66 5.48
N PHE A 196 2.69 -15.07 6.06
CA PHE A 196 2.22 -13.75 5.67
C PHE A 196 3.30 -12.69 5.87
N ILE A 197 3.91 -12.65 7.06
CA ILE A 197 4.92 -11.66 7.43
C ILE A 197 6.16 -11.79 6.56
N GLU A 198 6.63 -13.02 6.32
CA GLU A 198 7.76 -13.27 5.42
C GLU A 198 7.42 -12.80 3.99
N GLY A 199 6.19 -13.08 3.53
CA GLY A 199 5.73 -12.70 2.19
C GLY A 199 5.59 -11.20 1.96
N ILE A 200 5.48 -10.38 3.02
CA ILE A 200 5.33 -8.92 2.91
C ILE A 200 6.53 -8.14 3.50
N LYS A 201 7.57 -8.82 3.98
CA LYS A 201 8.68 -8.21 4.75
C LYS A 201 9.38 -7.08 3.99
N ASP A 202 9.51 -7.22 2.67
CA ASP A 202 10.21 -6.26 1.81
C ASP A 202 9.30 -5.12 1.31
N GLU A 203 7.98 -5.23 1.52
CA GLU A 203 7.02 -4.19 1.15
C GLU A 203 6.88 -3.09 2.22
N TYR A 204 7.23 -3.36 3.47
CA TYR A 204 6.95 -2.47 4.59
C TYR A 204 8.13 -2.37 5.58
N SER A 205 8.18 -1.27 6.33
CA SER A 205 9.18 -1.12 7.41
C SER A 205 9.00 -2.18 8.50
N GLU A 206 10.08 -2.56 9.18
CA GLU A 206 10.05 -3.48 10.33
C GLU A 206 9.01 -3.08 11.39
N LYS A 207 8.87 -1.78 11.66
CA LYS A 207 7.87 -1.25 12.60
C LYS A 207 6.45 -1.58 12.14
N THR A 208 6.17 -1.44 10.85
CA THR A 208 4.87 -1.77 10.27
C THR A 208 4.61 -3.27 10.30
N ILE A 209 5.61 -4.08 9.93
CA ILE A 209 5.55 -5.55 10.00
C ILE A 209 5.22 -6.02 11.42
N LYS A 210 5.95 -5.51 12.42
CA LYS A 210 5.69 -5.79 13.84
C LYS A 210 4.28 -5.38 14.26
N SER A 211 3.81 -4.21 13.78
CA SER A 211 2.45 -3.74 14.05
C SER A 211 1.38 -4.64 13.44
N TYR A 212 1.60 -5.19 12.25
CA TYR A 212 0.69 -6.14 11.62
C TYR A 212 0.68 -7.49 12.37
N LYS A 213 1.87 -8.03 12.68
CA LYS A 213 1.99 -9.28 13.44
C LYS A 213 1.27 -9.18 14.78
N ASN A 214 1.53 -8.13 15.56
CA ASN A 214 0.91 -7.95 16.88
C ASN A 214 -0.62 -7.81 16.80
N ALA A 215 -1.13 -7.03 15.84
CA ALA A 215 -2.57 -6.84 15.70
C ALA A 215 -3.28 -8.14 15.28
N LEU A 216 -2.67 -8.89 14.36
CA LEU A 216 -3.21 -10.18 13.91
C LEU A 216 -3.10 -11.26 14.98
N LEU A 217 -2.02 -11.33 15.77
CA LEU A 217 -1.93 -12.26 16.90
C LEU A 217 -3.07 -12.03 17.90
N ILE A 218 -3.35 -10.78 18.24
CA ILE A 218 -4.47 -10.45 19.14
C ILE A 218 -5.78 -10.92 18.53
N TYR A 219 -6.07 -10.57 17.27
CA TYR A 219 -7.38 -10.89 16.71
C TYR A 219 -7.55 -12.36 16.38
N LEU A 220 -6.59 -12.98 15.69
CA LEU A 220 -6.71 -14.38 15.26
C LEU A 220 -6.66 -15.33 16.47
N ASN A 221 -5.71 -15.15 17.37
CA ASN A 221 -5.48 -16.11 18.46
C ASN A 221 -6.30 -15.78 19.70
N GLN A 222 -6.41 -14.52 20.10
CA GLN A 222 -7.09 -14.16 21.35
C GLN A 222 -8.59 -13.89 21.13
N PHE A 223 -9.02 -13.56 19.91
CA PHE A 223 -10.42 -13.25 19.64
C PHE A 223 -11.13 -14.33 18.81
N LEU A 224 -10.61 -14.70 17.65
CA LEU A 224 -11.29 -15.63 16.73
C LEU A 224 -11.13 -17.10 17.15
N ALA A 225 -9.94 -17.54 17.55
CA ALA A 225 -9.71 -18.94 17.95
C ALA A 225 -10.59 -19.36 19.13
N PHE A 226 -10.71 -18.52 20.17
CA PHE A 226 -11.62 -18.76 21.31
C PHE A 226 -13.11 -18.75 20.95
N ARG A 227 -13.47 -18.24 19.77
CA ARG A 227 -14.83 -18.31 19.22
C ARG A 227 -15.00 -19.47 18.22
N LEU A 228 -13.94 -20.27 18.03
CA LEU A 228 -13.87 -21.35 17.04
C LEU A 228 -14.21 -20.83 15.63
N ILE A 229 -13.70 -19.65 15.30
CA ILE A 229 -13.92 -18.95 14.03
C ILE A 229 -12.58 -18.83 13.31
N SER A 230 -12.52 -19.25 12.05
CA SER A 230 -11.34 -19.05 11.20
C SER A 230 -11.44 -17.75 10.40
N VAL A 231 -10.34 -17.32 9.79
CA VAL A 231 -10.31 -16.18 8.83
C VAL A 231 -11.17 -16.42 7.58
N PHE A 232 -11.73 -17.62 7.38
CA PHE A 232 -12.61 -17.95 6.26
C PHE A 232 -14.10 -17.88 6.61
N ASN A 233 -14.44 -17.59 7.86
CA ASN A 233 -15.81 -17.43 8.31
C ASN A 233 -16.25 -15.95 8.21
N TYR A 234 -17.52 -15.70 7.87
CA TYR A 234 -18.05 -14.33 7.83
C TYR A 234 -18.01 -13.60 9.19
N GLY A 235 -18.08 -14.32 10.31
CA GLY A 235 -17.88 -13.75 11.65
C GLY A 235 -16.49 -13.17 11.89
N ALA A 236 -15.49 -13.51 11.06
CA ALA A 236 -14.18 -12.87 11.12
C ALA A 236 -14.17 -11.41 10.61
N SER A 237 -15.29 -10.90 10.08
CA SER A 237 -15.43 -9.47 9.76
C SER A 237 -15.95 -8.64 10.94
N SER A 238 -16.35 -9.27 12.04
CA SER A 238 -16.91 -8.60 13.21
C SER A 238 -15.82 -8.02 14.12
N VAL A 239 -14.98 -7.13 13.57
CA VAL A 239 -13.89 -6.45 14.29
C VAL A 239 -14.41 -5.45 15.32
N ASP A 240 -15.60 -4.90 15.10
CA ASP A 240 -16.35 -4.02 16.02
C ASP A 240 -16.56 -4.64 17.40
N GLN A 241 -16.72 -5.96 17.45
CA GLN A 241 -16.90 -6.71 18.68
C GLN A 241 -15.70 -6.56 19.63
N MET A 242 -14.49 -6.30 19.11
CA MET A 242 -13.35 -6.00 19.97
C MET A 242 -13.58 -4.73 20.79
N TYR A 243 -14.15 -3.69 20.17
CA TYR A 243 -14.46 -2.43 20.83
C TYR A 243 -15.53 -2.63 21.90
N ILE A 244 -16.61 -3.33 21.55
CA ILE A 244 -17.70 -3.68 22.47
C ILE A 244 -17.17 -4.45 23.71
N HIS A 245 -16.14 -5.28 23.53
CA HIS A 245 -15.51 -6.04 24.60
C HIS A 245 -14.29 -5.34 25.24
N GLY A 246 -14.16 -4.02 25.10
CA GLY A 246 -13.21 -3.20 25.87
C GLY A 246 -11.88 -2.90 25.20
N SER A 247 -11.68 -3.28 23.94
CA SER A 247 -10.50 -2.83 23.17
C SER A 247 -10.64 -1.36 22.79
N SER A 248 -9.52 -0.63 22.70
CA SER A 248 -9.57 0.77 22.25
C SER A 248 -9.94 0.88 20.77
N MET A 249 -10.59 1.98 20.37
CA MET A 249 -10.91 2.26 18.96
C MET A 249 -9.66 2.23 18.06
N THR A 250 -8.51 2.70 18.58
CA THR A 250 -7.22 2.65 17.87
C THR A 250 -6.78 1.21 17.58
N GLN A 251 -6.90 0.33 18.57
CA GLN A 251 -6.57 -1.10 18.41
C GLN A 251 -7.53 -1.77 17.42
N THR A 252 -8.83 -1.49 17.50
CA THR A 252 -9.84 -2.02 16.57
C THR A 252 -9.56 -1.59 15.13
N LYS A 253 -9.27 -0.30 14.90
CA LYS A 253 -8.87 0.22 13.57
C LYS A 253 -7.54 -0.40 13.09
N GLN A 254 -6.60 -0.68 13.99
CA GLN A 254 -5.34 -1.34 13.65
C GLN A 254 -5.56 -2.80 13.23
N VAL A 255 -6.44 -3.54 13.92
CA VAL A 255 -6.84 -4.90 13.54
C VAL A 255 -7.51 -4.91 12.18
N GLN A 256 -8.47 -4.01 11.93
CA GLN A 256 -9.14 -3.92 10.62
C GLN A 256 -8.18 -3.69 9.46
N ARG A 257 -7.20 -2.80 9.61
CA ARG A 257 -6.16 -2.57 8.60
C ARG A 257 -5.31 -3.81 8.37
N SER A 258 -4.92 -4.49 9.44
CA SER A 258 -4.05 -5.67 9.37
C SER A 258 -4.79 -6.86 8.74
N MET A 259 -6.04 -7.11 9.14
CA MET A 259 -6.92 -8.10 8.52
C MET A 259 -7.16 -7.81 7.05
N SER A 260 -7.38 -6.55 6.67
CA SER A 260 -7.55 -6.17 5.26
C SER A 260 -6.31 -6.49 4.40
N LYS A 261 -5.11 -6.38 5.00
CA LYS A 261 -3.86 -6.77 4.35
C LYS A 261 -3.73 -8.28 4.25
N LEU A 262 -4.01 -9.02 5.33
CA LEU A 262 -4.03 -10.48 5.31
C LEU A 262 -5.00 -11.02 4.24
N TYR A 263 -6.23 -10.49 4.15
CA TYR A 263 -7.19 -10.88 3.11
C TYR A 263 -6.69 -10.62 1.70
N SER A 264 -6.02 -9.49 1.49
CA SER A 264 -5.44 -9.16 0.19
C SER A 264 -4.31 -10.14 -0.18
N PHE A 265 -3.45 -10.47 0.79
CA PHE A 265 -2.39 -11.48 0.64
C PHE A 265 -2.96 -12.86 0.31
N LEU A 266 -3.94 -13.35 1.07
CA LEU A 266 -4.57 -14.66 0.84
C LEU A 266 -5.26 -14.75 -0.53
N SER A 267 -5.94 -13.68 -0.95
CA SER A 267 -6.57 -13.64 -2.27
C SER A 267 -5.56 -13.53 -3.41
N GLY A 268 -4.47 -12.77 -3.22
CA GLY A 268 -3.40 -12.63 -4.20
C GLY A 268 -2.63 -13.94 -4.45
N ASN A 269 -2.52 -14.77 -3.41
CA ASN A 269 -1.92 -16.10 -3.49
C ASN A 269 -2.92 -17.23 -3.85
N GLY A 270 -4.16 -16.89 -4.22
CA GLY A 270 -5.14 -17.84 -4.74
C GLY A 270 -5.75 -18.82 -3.72
N VAL A 271 -5.46 -18.67 -2.42
CA VAL A 271 -6.00 -19.54 -1.36
C VAL A 271 -7.36 -19.05 -0.83
N MET A 272 -7.77 -17.86 -1.25
CA MET A 272 -9.04 -17.25 -0.91
C MET A 272 -9.72 -16.65 -2.13
N ASN A 273 -11.05 -16.82 -2.22
CA ASN A 273 -11.86 -16.19 -3.24
C ASN A 273 -11.80 -14.65 -3.14
N VAL A 274 -11.56 -13.98 -4.26
CA VAL A 274 -11.39 -12.52 -4.34
C VAL A 274 -12.66 -11.76 -3.90
N GLU A 275 -13.84 -12.24 -4.27
CA GLU A 275 -15.11 -11.61 -3.89
C GLU A 275 -15.40 -11.78 -2.40
N PHE A 276 -15.09 -12.95 -1.84
CA PHE A 276 -15.12 -13.15 -0.39
C PHE A 276 -14.20 -12.16 0.32
N ALA A 277 -12.93 -12.07 -0.09
CA ALA A 277 -11.97 -11.13 0.50
C ALA A 277 -12.43 -9.65 0.39
N LYS A 278 -13.06 -9.26 -0.73
CA LYS A 278 -13.65 -7.93 -0.90
C LYS A 278 -14.81 -7.70 0.06
N SER A 279 -15.72 -8.67 0.22
CA SER A 279 -16.83 -8.56 1.18
C SER A 279 -16.31 -8.40 2.59
N MET A 280 -15.41 -9.28 3.05
CA MET A 280 -14.85 -9.21 4.40
C MET A 280 -14.21 -7.85 4.70
N LYS A 281 -13.46 -7.29 3.75
CA LYS A 281 -12.86 -5.95 3.87
C LYS A 281 -13.90 -4.85 4.00
N ARG A 282 -14.96 -4.91 3.20
CA ARG A 282 -16.09 -3.96 3.25
C ARG A 282 -16.83 -4.09 4.58
N ASP A 283 -17.13 -5.31 5.00
CA ASP A 283 -17.97 -5.58 6.16
C ASP A 283 -17.24 -5.15 7.46
N MET A 284 -15.93 -5.40 7.57
CA MET A 284 -15.09 -4.84 8.66
C MET A 284 -15.03 -3.32 8.67
N ARG A 285 -15.02 -2.69 7.48
CA ARG A 285 -14.99 -1.23 7.37
C ARG A 285 -16.32 -0.65 7.86
N ASN A 286 -17.42 -1.20 7.38
CA ASN A 286 -18.77 -0.77 7.74
C ASN A 286 -19.03 -0.96 9.24
N SER A 287 -18.55 -2.06 9.83
CA SER A 287 -18.74 -2.31 11.27
C SER A 287 -18.00 -1.30 12.14
N ILE A 288 -16.80 -0.87 11.77
CA ILE A 288 -16.11 0.22 12.48
C ILE A 288 -16.79 1.58 12.23
N GLU A 289 -17.19 1.87 11.00
CA GLU A 289 -17.90 3.12 10.69
C GLU A 289 -19.19 3.25 11.53
N SER A 290 -19.89 2.14 11.78
CA SER A 290 -21.06 2.15 12.67
C SER A 290 -20.76 2.49 14.14
N LEU A 291 -19.55 2.19 14.62
CA LEU A 291 -19.14 2.54 15.99
C LEU A 291 -18.81 4.02 16.14
N ASP A 292 -18.28 4.66 15.10
CA ASP A 292 -17.98 6.10 15.10
C ASP A 292 -19.27 6.95 15.27
N TYR A 293 -20.47 6.37 15.04
CA TYR A 293 -21.76 7.03 15.31
C TYR A 293 -22.30 6.83 16.73
N LEU A 294 -21.71 5.93 17.54
CA LEU A 294 -22.11 5.66 18.93
C LEU A 294 -21.31 6.47 19.96
N ASP A 295 -20.19 7.07 19.54
CA ASP A 295 -19.34 7.94 20.39
C ASP A 295 -19.80 9.43 20.39
N TYR A 296 -21.03 9.71 19.92
CA TYR A 296 -21.72 11.01 19.97
C TYR A 296 -22.97 10.96 20.84
#